data_AF-A0A270NHD5-F1
#
_entry.id   AF-A0A270NHD5-F1
#
_cell.length_a   1.000
_cell.length_b   1.000
_cell.length_c   1.000
_cell.angle_alpha   90.00
_cell.angle_beta   90.00
_cell.angle_gamma   90.00
#
_symmetry.space_group_name_H-M   'P 1'
#
loop_
_entity.id
_entity.type
_entity.pdbx_description
1 polymer ?
#
loop_
_entity_poly.entity_id
_entity_poly.type
_entity_poly.pdbx_seq_one_letter_code
_entity_poly.pdbx_strand_id
1 'polypeptide(L)'
;MLRALFALLLCAPLAADAAALSLEDTFDAYARVITQNDEDAKAALRNSLRTAGTDDYPDIGDIVDALYAFGNLAAGFEEPTASAITARRKTIHCRAVTIEEDSFSRRGVVDYQCTLPDVSGAFDAYRENLARSRAGDPDGDAFRDFLGTYARTLRDAPDTTYMARAEFSRVGDKGPWSSADMLFLGLNLLKELMPFSAWNERIEAEEDTDQVRAE
;
A
#
# COMPACT_ATOMS: atom_id res chain seq x y z
N MET A 1 65.28 29.60 -5.68
CA MET A 1 63.98 30.25 -5.40
C MET A 1 62.88 29.22 -5.64
N LEU A 2 62.38 28.63 -4.56
CA LEU A 2 61.30 27.65 -4.52
C LEU A 2 59.96 28.39 -4.70
N ARG A 3 59.08 27.95 -5.60
CA ARG A 3 57.66 28.32 -5.54
C ARG A 3 56.79 27.09 -5.79
N ALA A 4 56.08 26.75 -4.72
CA ALA A 4 55.23 25.61 -4.44
C ALA A 4 54.25 25.21 -5.56
N LEU A 5 54.21 23.90 -5.83
CA LEU A 5 53.11 23.21 -6.48
C LEU A 5 51.87 23.25 -5.56
N PHE A 6 50.76 23.76 -6.07
CA PHE A 6 49.44 23.64 -5.45
C PHE A 6 48.89 22.22 -5.70
N ALA A 7 48.72 21.46 -4.62
CA ALA A 7 48.04 20.18 -4.63
C ALA A 7 46.51 20.39 -4.69
N LEU A 8 45.90 20.00 -5.81
CA LEU A 8 44.46 19.77 -5.93
C LEU A 8 44.13 18.45 -5.25
N LEU A 9 43.74 18.50 -3.97
CA LEU A 9 43.10 17.38 -3.28
C LEU A 9 41.65 17.28 -3.79
N LEU A 10 41.44 16.35 -4.72
CA LEU A 10 40.11 15.86 -5.09
C LEU A 10 39.47 15.22 -3.85
N CYS A 11 38.46 15.89 -3.29
CA CYS A 11 37.47 15.23 -2.44
C CYS A 11 36.70 14.22 -3.31
N ALA A 12 37.21 13.00 -3.41
CA ALA A 12 36.38 11.89 -3.85
C ALA A 12 35.27 11.71 -2.80
N PRO A 13 33.98 11.65 -3.19
CA PRO A 13 32.93 11.25 -2.26
C PRO A 13 33.25 9.83 -1.82
N LEU A 14 33.51 9.65 -0.53
CA LEU A 14 33.53 8.32 0.07
C LEU A 14 32.17 7.72 -0.19
N ALA A 15 32.10 6.73 -1.09
CA ALA A 15 30.94 5.86 -1.20
C ALA A 15 30.82 5.14 0.15
N ALA A 16 29.94 5.65 1.02
CA ALA A 16 29.54 4.91 2.19
C ALA A 16 28.89 3.62 1.69
N ASP A 17 29.39 2.47 2.11
CA ASP A 17 28.69 1.21 1.92
C ASP A 17 27.27 1.39 2.49
N ALA A 18 26.25 1.14 1.67
CA ALA A 18 24.88 1.26 2.13
C ALA A 18 24.67 0.22 3.24
N ALA A 19 24.36 0.68 4.45
CA ALA A 19 24.07 -0.21 5.56
C ALA A 19 22.65 -0.79 5.42
N ALA A 20 22.45 -2.02 5.87
CA ALA A 20 21.12 -2.58 6.05
C ALA A 20 20.30 -1.71 7.03
N LEU A 21 19.06 -1.42 6.67
CA LEU A 21 18.13 -0.68 7.52
C LEU A 21 17.78 -1.45 8.80
N SER A 22 17.37 -0.73 9.84
CA SER A 22 16.74 -1.33 11.01
C SER A 22 15.39 -1.97 10.63
N LEU A 23 14.81 -2.80 11.51
CA LEU A 23 13.49 -3.39 11.27
C LEU A 23 12.42 -2.29 11.11
N GLU A 24 12.47 -1.27 11.97
CA GLU A 24 11.57 -0.12 11.93
C GLU A 24 11.70 0.68 10.62
N ASP A 25 12.92 1.05 10.26
CA ASP A 25 13.17 1.80 9.02
C ASP A 25 12.84 0.98 7.76
N THR A 26 13.01 -0.34 7.82
CA THR A 26 12.60 -1.23 6.73
C THR A 26 11.08 -1.22 6.57
N PHE A 27 10.34 -1.35 7.67
CA PHE A 27 8.88 -1.25 7.64
C PHE A 27 8.41 0.12 7.11
N ASP A 28 8.96 1.23 7.61
CA ASP A 28 8.60 2.59 7.16
C ASP A 28 8.85 2.75 5.66
N ALA A 29 10.00 2.27 5.18
CA ALA A 29 10.33 2.34 3.77
C ALA A 29 9.35 1.51 2.92
N TYR A 30 9.03 0.26 3.29
CA TYR A 30 7.99 -0.52 2.60
C TYR A 30 6.66 0.22 2.57
N ALA A 31 6.18 0.70 3.73
CA ALA A 31 4.91 1.40 3.84
C ALA A 31 4.84 2.62 2.91
N ARG A 32 5.88 3.46 2.90
CA ARG A 32 5.96 4.67 2.07
C ARG A 32 6.07 4.35 0.58
N VAL A 33 6.82 3.33 0.19
CA VAL A 33 6.87 2.88 -1.21
C VAL A 33 5.49 2.42 -1.67
N ILE A 34 4.84 1.55 -0.90
CA ILE A 34 3.56 0.94 -1.25
C ILE A 34 2.45 1.98 -1.33
N THR A 35 2.39 2.89 -0.37
CA THR A 35 1.28 3.84 -0.23
C THR A 35 1.48 5.15 -0.97
N GLN A 36 2.72 5.66 -1.05
CA GLN A 36 3.02 7.00 -1.54
C GLN A 36 3.88 7.02 -2.79
N ASN A 37 4.38 5.86 -3.27
CA ASN A 37 5.38 5.79 -4.34
C ASN A 37 6.60 6.68 -4.04
N ASP A 38 7.00 6.74 -2.76
CA ASP A 38 8.04 7.63 -2.26
C ASP A 38 9.42 7.22 -2.79
N GLU A 39 10.03 8.07 -3.62
CA GLU A 39 11.28 7.75 -4.32
C GLU A 39 12.49 7.66 -3.37
N ASP A 40 12.50 8.43 -2.27
CA ASP A 40 13.57 8.35 -1.27
C ASP A 40 13.46 7.03 -0.49
N ALA A 41 12.23 6.64 -0.12
CA ALA A 41 11.96 5.36 0.51
C ALA A 41 12.30 4.19 -0.43
N LYS A 42 12.01 4.30 -1.74
CA LYS A 42 12.41 3.30 -2.74
C LYS A 42 13.92 3.15 -2.79
N ALA A 43 14.65 4.26 -2.85
CA ALA A 43 16.11 4.25 -2.89
C ALA A 43 16.68 3.62 -1.61
N ALA A 44 16.19 4.01 -0.44
CA ALA A 44 16.62 3.46 0.84
C ALA A 44 16.35 1.95 0.95
N LEU A 45 15.11 1.52 0.65
CA LEU A 45 14.72 0.11 0.70
C LEU A 45 15.53 -0.72 -0.29
N ARG A 46 15.68 -0.26 -1.54
CA ARG A 46 16.46 -0.96 -2.56
C ARG A 46 17.93 -1.10 -2.16
N ASN A 47 18.54 -0.03 -1.65
CA ASN A 47 19.92 -0.05 -1.22
C ASN A 47 20.11 -1.01 -0.04
N SER A 48 19.18 -1.01 0.92
CA SER A 48 19.15 -1.97 2.02
C SER A 48 19.06 -3.41 1.50
N LEU A 49 18.07 -3.72 0.67
CA LEU A 49 17.85 -5.07 0.13
C LEU A 49 19.05 -5.59 -0.66
N ARG A 50 19.76 -4.71 -1.39
CA ARG A 50 20.99 -5.05 -2.14
C ARG A 50 22.21 -5.35 -1.26
N THR A 51 22.13 -5.13 0.05
CA THR A 51 23.16 -5.59 1.00
C THR A 51 23.09 -7.09 1.26
N ALA A 52 21.98 -7.76 0.87
CA ALA A 52 21.97 -9.21 0.78
C ALA A 52 23.01 -9.66 -0.26
N GLY A 53 23.78 -10.70 0.06
CA GLY A 53 24.71 -11.27 -0.91
C GLY A 53 23.95 -11.69 -2.17
N THR A 54 24.50 -11.38 -3.35
CA THR A 54 23.88 -11.70 -4.65
C THR A 54 23.61 -13.20 -4.85
N ASP A 55 24.35 -14.05 -4.13
CA ASP A 55 24.20 -15.50 -4.15
C ASP A 55 23.01 -15.99 -3.31
N ASP A 56 22.58 -15.21 -2.30
CA ASP A 56 21.48 -15.59 -1.40
C ASP A 56 20.11 -15.26 -2.00
N TYR A 57 20.00 -14.10 -2.66
CA TYR A 57 18.76 -13.60 -3.24
C TYR A 57 19.06 -12.64 -4.40
N PRO A 58 19.26 -13.15 -5.64
CA PRO A 58 19.49 -12.29 -6.78
C PRO A 58 18.28 -11.36 -6.99
N ASP A 59 18.56 -10.10 -7.32
CA ASP A 59 17.58 -9.09 -7.72
C ASP A 59 16.49 -8.75 -6.68
N ILE A 60 16.69 -9.08 -5.40
CA ILE A 60 15.73 -8.73 -4.33
C ILE A 60 15.45 -7.22 -4.25
N GLY A 61 16.39 -6.37 -4.63
CA GLY A 61 16.19 -4.92 -4.68
C GLY A 61 15.25 -4.44 -5.78
N ASP A 62 15.01 -5.25 -6.82
CA ASP A 62 14.18 -4.87 -7.96
C ASP A 62 12.68 -5.06 -7.69
N ILE A 63 12.34 -5.84 -6.65
CA ILE A 63 10.94 -5.96 -6.18
C ILE A 63 10.34 -4.60 -5.82
N VAL A 64 11.18 -3.65 -5.40
CA VAL A 64 10.79 -2.31 -4.91
C VAL A 64 10.01 -1.53 -5.97
N ASP A 65 10.31 -1.71 -7.25
CA ASP A 65 9.60 -1.01 -8.34
C ASP A 65 8.18 -1.53 -8.56
N ALA A 66 7.90 -2.77 -8.16
CA ALA A 66 6.58 -3.38 -8.27
C ALA A 66 5.70 -3.14 -7.03
N LEU A 67 6.24 -2.55 -5.96
CA LEU A 67 5.52 -2.41 -4.68
C LEU A 67 4.43 -1.34 -4.69
N TYR A 68 4.50 -0.35 -5.58
CA TYR A 68 3.53 0.74 -5.57
C TYR A 68 2.14 0.24 -5.99
N ALA A 69 1.23 0.18 -5.02
CA ALA A 69 -0.08 -0.46 -5.19
C ALA A 69 -1.08 0.42 -5.94
N PHE A 70 -0.95 1.75 -5.84
CA PHE A 70 -2.01 2.66 -6.28
C PHE A 70 -1.78 3.30 -7.65
N GLY A 71 -0.73 2.93 -8.38
CA GLY A 71 -0.34 3.58 -9.64
C GLY A 71 -1.47 3.68 -10.65
N ASN A 72 -2.19 2.57 -10.84
CA ASN A 72 -3.29 2.45 -11.79
C ASN A 72 -4.67 2.50 -11.14
N LEU A 73 -4.77 2.87 -9.85
CA LEU A 73 -6.05 2.81 -9.12
C LEU A 73 -7.16 3.64 -9.77
N ALA A 74 -6.82 4.80 -10.32
CA ALA A 74 -7.78 5.66 -11.02
C ALA A 74 -7.96 5.29 -12.50
N ALA A 75 -7.19 4.33 -13.03
CA ALA A 75 -7.27 3.95 -14.43
C ALA A 75 -8.62 3.25 -14.69
N GLY A 76 -9.34 3.69 -15.73
CA GLY A 76 -10.66 3.16 -16.07
C GLY A 76 -11.83 3.89 -15.42
N PHE A 77 -11.59 4.88 -14.55
CA PHE A 77 -12.63 5.77 -14.05
C PHE A 77 -12.64 7.08 -14.84
N GLU A 78 -13.84 7.61 -15.11
CA GLU A 78 -14.02 8.97 -15.64
C GLU A 78 -14.06 10.00 -14.51
N GLU A 79 -14.00 11.29 -14.86
CA GLU A 79 -14.25 12.37 -13.89
C GLU A 79 -15.72 12.40 -13.46
N PRO A 80 -16.03 12.73 -12.19
CA PRO A 80 -15.14 13.20 -11.13
C PRO A 80 -14.47 12.10 -10.29
N THR A 81 -14.69 10.82 -10.62
CA THR A 81 -14.24 9.69 -9.79
C THR A 81 -12.74 9.51 -9.83
N ALA A 82 -12.12 9.61 -11.01
CA ALA A 82 -10.68 9.47 -11.16
C ALA A 82 -9.89 10.49 -10.32
N SER A 83 -10.31 11.76 -10.30
CA SER A 83 -9.69 12.79 -9.47
C SER A 83 -9.90 12.55 -7.98
N ALA A 84 -11.10 12.14 -7.55
CA ALA A 84 -11.38 11.82 -6.14
C ALA A 84 -10.47 10.68 -5.63
N ILE A 85 -10.35 9.60 -6.40
CA ILE A 85 -9.43 8.48 -6.12
C ILE A 85 -7.98 8.98 -6.04
N THR A 86 -7.54 9.77 -7.03
CA THR A 86 -6.17 10.28 -7.11
C THR A 86 -5.81 11.20 -5.96
N ALA A 87 -6.77 11.99 -5.47
CA ALA A 87 -6.58 12.86 -4.32
C ALA A 87 -6.49 12.05 -3.02
N ARG A 88 -7.46 11.16 -2.78
CA ARG A 88 -7.55 10.41 -1.52
C ARG A 88 -6.50 9.33 -1.36
N ARG A 89 -6.00 8.70 -2.44
CA ARG A 89 -4.89 7.73 -2.32
C ARG A 89 -3.64 8.33 -1.66
N LYS A 90 -3.41 9.64 -1.83
CA LYS A 90 -2.25 10.35 -1.27
C LYS A 90 -2.35 10.55 0.24
N THR A 91 -3.53 10.39 0.84
CA THR A 91 -3.70 10.55 2.30
C THR A 91 -3.53 9.23 3.05
N ILE A 92 -3.17 8.16 2.35
CA ILE A 92 -3.03 6.83 2.94
C ILE A 92 -1.64 6.68 3.54
N HIS A 93 -1.56 6.47 4.85
CA HIS A 93 -0.29 6.33 5.54
C HIS A 93 -0.36 5.20 6.54
N CYS A 94 0.73 4.42 6.65
CA CYS A 94 0.86 3.39 7.66
C CYS A 94 1.94 3.77 8.67
N ARG A 95 1.74 3.35 9.92
CA ARG A 95 2.74 3.50 10.99
C ARG A 95 2.81 2.23 11.81
N ALA A 96 4.01 1.92 12.29
CA ALA A 96 4.19 0.87 13.28
C ALA A 96 3.51 1.26 14.59
N VAL A 97 2.97 0.26 15.29
CA VAL A 97 2.37 0.38 16.61
C VAL A 97 3.26 -0.33 17.63
N THR A 98 3.66 -1.56 17.30
CA THR A 98 4.63 -2.33 18.08
C THR A 98 5.67 -2.94 17.14
N ILE A 99 6.88 -3.11 17.65
CA ILE A 99 7.99 -3.72 16.94
C ILE A 99 8.66 -4.68 17.91
N GLU A 100 8.71 -5.94 17.52
CA GLU A 100 9.36 -7.01 18.25
C GLU A 100 10.45 -7.61 17.38
N GLU A 101 11.70 -7.57 17.85
CA GLU A 101 12.84 -8.19 17.16
C GLU A 101 13.40 -9.33 18.03
N ASP A 102 13.48 -10.53 17.46
CA ASP A 102 14.19 -11.64 18.05
C ASP A 102 15.50 -11.86 17.28
N SER A 103 16.59 -11.43 17.91
CA SER A 103 17.94 -11.53 17.37
C SER A 103 18.45 -12.96 17.24
N PHE A 104 17.91 -13.92 18.01
CA PHE A 104 18.29 -15.33 17.91
C PHE A 104 17.61 -16.03 16.74
N SER A 105 16.33 -15.75 16.51
CA SER A 105 15.59 -16.34 15.39
C SER A 105 15.72 -15.56 14.08
N ARG A 106 16.34 -14.37 14.12
CA ARG A 106 16.46 -13.44 12.97
C ARG A 106 15.10 -13.04 12.41
N ARG A 107 14.11 -12.95 13.29
CA ARG A 107 12.72 -12.60 12.96
C ARG A 107 12.35 -11.29 13.62
N GLY A 108 11.52 -10.54 12.90
CA GLY A 108 10.89 -9.32 13.37
C GLY A 108 9.38 -9.43 13.20
N VAL A 109 8.62 -8.86 14.11
CA VAL A 109 7.18 -8.71 13.98
C VAL A 109 6.85 -7.23 14.15
N VAL A 110 6.06 -6.70 13.22
CA VAL A 110 5.55 -5.33 13.29
C VAL A 110 4.03 -5.39 13.27
N ASP A 111 3.39 -4.98 14.37
CA ASP A 111 1.97 -4.62 14.31
C ASP A 111 1.88 -3.18 13.85
N TYR A 112 1.02 -2.92 12.87
CA TYR A 112 0.90 -1.61 12.26
C TYR A 112 -0.55 -1.24 12.02
N GLN A 113 -0.75 0.06 11.82
CA GLN A 113 -2.02 0.60 11.40
C GLN A 113 -1.84 1.51 10.19
N CYS A 114 -2.80 1.45 9.26
CA CYS A 114 -2.91 2.35 8.13
C CYS A 114 -4.14 3.22 8.28
N THR A 115 -3.98 4.52 8.05
CA THR A 115 -5.06 5.49 7.96
C THR A 115 -5.47 5.61 6.51
N LEU A 116 -6.76 5.50 6.21
CA LEU A 116 -7.31 5.51 4.85
C LEU A 116 -8.75 6.03 4.85
N PRO A 117 -9.27 6.52 3.71
CA PRO A 117 -10.65 6.99 3.60
C PRO A 117 -11.68 5.88 3.88
N ASP A 118 -12.68 6.19 4.69
CA ASP A 118 -13.86 5.34 4.89
C ASP A 118 -14.85 5.53 3.74
N VAL A 119 -14.97 4.52 2.89
CA VAL A 119 -15.90 4.51 1.74
C VAL A 119 -17.22 3.81 2.04
N SER A 120 -17.45 3.35 3.27
CA SER A 120 -18.66 2.60 3.65
C SER A 120 -19.95 3.37 3.38
N GLY A 121 -19.90 4.72 3.41
CA GLY A 121 -21.03 5.59 3.07
C GLY A 121 -21.56 5.46 1.63
N ALA A 122 -20.81 4.83 0.72
CA ALA A 122 -21.26 4.57 -0.65
C ALA A 122 -21.97 3.22 -0.84
N PHE A 123 -22.05 2.40 0.21
CA PHE A 123 -22.58 1.04 0.11
C PHE A 123 -24.04 0.98 -0.37
N ASP A 124 -24.92 1.86 0.13
CA ASP A 124 -26.33 1.83 -0.30
C ASP A 124 -26.48 2.20 -1.78
N ALA A 125 -25.69 3.15 -2.28
CA ALA A 125 -25.66 3.49 -3.70
C ALA A 125 -25.09 2.34 -4.56
N TYR A 126 -24.13 1.58 -4.03
CA TYR A 126 -23.63 0.37 -4.68
C TYR A 126 -24.71 -0.71 -4.79
N ARG A 127 -25.44 -0.96 -3.68
CA ARG A 127 -26.55 -1.91 -3.64
C ARG A 127 -27.65 -1.53 -4.64
N GLU A 128 -28.02 -0.25 -4.68
CA GLU A 128 -29.01 0.25 -5.64
C GLU A 128 -28.55 0.05 -7.08
N ASN A 129 -27.29 0.38 -7.40
CA ASN A 129 -26.71 0.13 -8.71
C ASN A 129 -26.76 -1.35 -9.10
N LEU A 130 -26.39 -2.26 -8.17
CA LEU A 130 -26.44 -3.69 -8.43
C LEU A 130 -27.87 -4.18 -8.70
N ALA A 131 -28.84 -3.71 -7.92
CA ALA A 131 -30.25 -4.04 -8.10
C ALA A 131 -30.80 -3.55 -9.46
N ARG A 132 -30.50 -2.30 -9.85
CA ARG A 132 -30.88 -1.74 -11.15
C ARG A 132 -30.21 -2.48 -12.30
N SER A 133 -28.93 -2.83 -12.17
CA SER A 133 -28.20 -3.64 -13.15
C SER A 133 -28.82 -5.03 -13.34
N ARG A 134 -29.17 -5.72 -12.25
CA ARG A 134 -29.90 -7.02 -12.28
C ARG A 134 -31.27 -6.89 -12.95
N ALA A 135 -31.94 -5.74 -12.83
CA ALA A 135 -33.21 -5.44 -13.48
C ALA A 135 -33.08 -4.97 -14.95
N GLY A 136 -31.87 -4.95 -15.51
CA GLY A 136 -31.60 -4.57 -16.90
C GLY A 136 -31.29 -3.08 -17.12
N ASP A 137 -31.10 -2.29 -16.06
CA ASP A 137 -30.75 -0.87 -16.06
C ASP A 137 -31.53 -0.03 -17.10
N PRO A 138 -32.86 0.15 -16.90
CA PRO A 138 -33.75 0.71 -17.92
C PRO A 138 -33.36 2.12 -18.39
N ASP A 139 -32.72 2.91 -17.53
CA ASP A 139 -32.27 4.27 -17.84
C ASP A 139 -30.81 4.32 -18.33
N GLY A 140 -30.07 3.21 -18.19
CA GLY A 140 -28.67 3.07 -18.61
C GLY A 140 -27.68 3.93 -17.81
N ASP A 141 -28.05 4.35 -16.59
CA ASP A 141 -27.26 5.29 -15.79
C ASP A 141 -26.93 4.84 -14.37
N ALA A 142 -27.38 3.66 -13.95
CA ALA A 142 -27.16 3.18 -12.58
C ALA A 142 -25.68 3.22 -12.17
N PHE A 143 -24.79 2.78 -13.07
CA PHE A 143 -23.36 2.76 -12.79
C PHE A 143 -22.77 4.17 -12.72
N ARG A 144 -23.19 5.08 -13.61
CA ARG A 144 -22.72 6.47 -13.62
C ARG A 144 -23.14 7.19 -12.34
N ASP A 145 -24.37 7.00 -11.89
CA ASP A 145 -24.90 7.62 -10.69
C ASP A 145 -24.22 7.09 -9.43
N PHE A 146 -23.96 5.78 -9.38
CA PHE A 146 -23.13 5.17 -8.34
C PHE A 146 -21.72 5.80 -8.33
N LEU A 147 -21.04 5.89 -9.47
CA LEU A 147 -19.72 6.49 -9.55
C LEU A 147 -19.72 7.96 -9.06
N GLY A 148 -20.76 8.73 -9.39
CA GLY A 148 -20.94 10.09 -8.88
C GLY A 148 -21.07 10.14 -7.35
N THR A 149 -21.82 9.22 -6.75
CA THR A 149 -21.97 9.10 -5.29
C THR A 149 -20.68 8.63 -4.63
N TYR A 150 -20.01 7.66 -5.23
CA TYR A 150 -18.73 7.13 -4.76
C TYR A 150 -17.64 8.20 -4.78
N ALA A 151 -17.57 9.03 -5.83
CA ALA A 151 -16.64 10.15 -5.92
C ALA A 151 -16.86 11.21 -4.82
N ARG A 152 -18.14 11.54 -4.51
CA ARG A 152 -18.48 12.44 -3.40
C ARG A 152 -18.10 11.82 -2.06
N THR A 153 -18.43 10.54 -1.85
CA THR A 153 -18.09 9.79 -0.65
C THR A 153 -16.58 9.81 -0.42
N LEU A 154 -15.78 9.49 -1.43
CA LEU A 154 -14.32 9.56 -1.34
C LEU A 154 -13.83 10.94 -0.92
N ARG A 155 -14.36 12.00 -1.55
CA ARG A 155 -13.95 13.38 -1.27
C ARG A 155 -14.17 13.78 0.18
N ASP A 156 -15.32 13.40 0.73
CA ASP A 156 -15.79 13.84 2.04
C ASP A 156 -15.57 12.77 3.14
N ALA A 157 -15.01 11.61 2.76
CA ALA A 157 -14.82 10.47 3.63
C ALA A 157 -13.99 10.84 4.88
N PRO A 158 -14.46 10.49 6.09
CA PRO A 158 -13.61 10.50 7.26
C PRO A 158 -12.50 9.46 7.10
N ASP A 159 -11.48 9.55 7.94
CA ASP A 159 -10.45 8.53 7.99
C ASP A 159 -10.92 7.34 8.84
N THR A 160 -10.67 6.13 8.37
CA THR A 160 -10.76 4.87 9.11
C THR A 160 -9.37 4.27 9.32
N THR A 161 -9.29 3.18 10.08
CA THR A 161 -8.04 2.49 10.39
C THR A 161 -8.09 1.03 9.96
N TYR A 162 -7.12 0.63 9.14
CA TYR A 162 -6.79 -0.77 8.86
C TYR A 162 -5.66 -1.20 9.80
N MET A 163 -5.82 -2.33 10.50
CA MET A 163 -4.80 -2.88 11.40
C MET A 163 -4.33 -4.24 10.91
N ALA A 164 -3.02 -4.48 10.97
CA ALA A 164 -2.45 -5.76 10.57
C ALA A 164 -1.10 -6.02 11.25
N ARG A 165 -0.60 -7.23 11.04
CA ARG A 165 0.71 -7.70 11.47
C ARG A 165 1.53 -8.06 10.23
N ALA A 166 2.81 -7.74 10.25
CA ALA A 166 3.78 -8.19 9.25
C ALA A 166 4.96 -8.88 9.93
N GLU A 167 5.30 -10.08 9.45
CA GLU A 167 6.51 -10.79 9.81
C GLU A 167 7.65 -10.39 8.87
N PHE A 168 8.82 -10.18 9.45
CA PHE A 168 10.06 -9.87 8.77
C PHE A 168 11.10 -10.94 9.09
N SER A 169 11.95 -11.23 8.13
CA SER A 169 13.10 -12.11 8.30
C SER A 169 14.36 -11.41 7.83
N ARG A 170 15.47 -11.62 8.54
CA ARG A 170 16.77 -11.13 8.09
C ARG A 170 17.33 -12.05 7.01
N VAL A 171 17.76 -11.47 5.90
CA VAL A 171 18.44 -12.21 4.81
C VAL A 171 19.90 -12.40 5.21
N GLY A 172 20.26 -13.60 5.66
CA GLY A 172 21.58 -13.87 6.25
C GLY A 172 21.76 -13.31 7.66
N ASP A 173 22.96 -13.47 8.24
CA ASP A 173 23.20 -13.15 9.66
C ASP A 173 23.24 -11.64 9.96
N LYS A 174 23.68 -10.83 8.99
CA LYS A 174 23.79 -9.36 9.12
C LYS A 174 23.15 -8.60 7.96
N GLY A 175 22.46 -9.30 7.06
CA GLY A 175 21.87 -8.67 5.89
C GLY A 175 20.56 -7.96 6.22
N PRO A 176 19.83 -7.54 5.18
CA PRO A 176 18.66 -6.69 5.32
C PRO A 176 17.44 -7.44 5.83
N TRP A 177 16.49 -6.69 6.36
CA TRP A 177 15.15 -7.19 6.64
C TRP A 177 14.33 -7.26 5.34
N SER A 178 13.55 -8.32 5.18
CA SER A 178 12.56 -8.45 4.12
C SER A 178 11.28 -9.06 4.67
N SER A 179 10.15 -8.79 4.00
CA SER A 179 8.84 -9.31 4.41
C SER A 179 8.00 -9.68 3.19
N ALA A 180 7.49 -10.91 3.19
CA ALA A 180 6.49 -11.34 2.22
C ALA A 180 5.11 -10.72 2.52
N ASP A 181 4.79 -10.47 3.79
CA ASP A 181 3.51 -9.88 4.19
C ASP A 181 3.36 -8.45 3.67
N MET A 182 4.44 -7.68 3.67
CA MET A 182 4.43 -6.33 3.11
C MET A 182 4.12 -6.31 1.61
N LEU A 183 4.37 -7.40 0.87
CA LEU A 183 3.99 -7.50 -0.54
C LEU A 183 2.47 -7.50 -0.75
N PHE A 184 1.71 -7.93 0.27
CA PHE A 184 0.24 -7.97 0.23
C PHE A 184 -0.43 -6.72 0.79
N LEU A 185 0.30 -5.85 1.51
CA LEU A 185 -0.25 -4.63 2.09
C LEU A 185 -1.00 -3.79 1.05
N GLY A 186 -0.38 -3.58 -0.11
CA GLY A 186 -0.99 -2.82 -1.20
C GLY A 186 -2.35 -3.37 -1.65
N LEU A 187 -2.42 -4.69 -1.86
CA LEU A 187 -3.65 -5.38 -2.24
C LEU A 187 -4.72 -5.29 -1.15
N ASN A 188 -4.33 -5.40 0.12
CA ASN A 188 -5.27 -5.33 1.23
C ASN A 188 -5.85 -3.91 1.37
N LEU A 189 -5.04 -2.86 1.25
CA LEU A 189 -5.52 -1.48 1.25
C LEU A 189 -6.40 -1.16 0.03
N LEU A 190 -6.13 -1.77 -1.12
CA LEU A 190 -7.00 -1.66 -2.29
C LEU A 190 -8.40 -2.24 -2.04
N LYS A 191 -8.50 -3.36 -1.32
CA LYS A 191 -9.79 -3.96 -0.95
C LYS A 191 -10.59 -3.07 0.00
N GLU A 192 -9.91 -2.38 0.92
CA GLU A 192 -10.57 -1.40 1.80
C GLU A 192 -11.04 -0.15 1.03
N LEU A 193 -10.25 0.32 0.07
CA LEU A 193 -10.64 1.45 -0.77
C LEU A 193 -11.74 1.10 -1.75
N MET A 194 -11.74 -0.11 -2.32
CA MET A 194 -12.73 -0.57 -3.31
C MET A 194 -13.38 -1.88 -2.84
N PRO A 195 -14.22 -1.84 -1.79
CA PRO A 195 -14.78 -3.02 -1.13
C PRO A 195 -15.93 -3.66 -1.90
N PHE A 196 -15.95 -3.58 -3.23
CA PHE A 196 -17.07 -4.04 -4.06
C PHE A 196 -17.32 -5.55 -3.95
N SER A 197 -16.27 -6.36 -3.83
CA SER A 197 -16.43 -7.81 -3.58
C SER A 197 -17.09 -8.08 -2.24
N ALA A 198 -16.60 -7.45 -1.17
CA ALA A 198 -17.18 -7.60 0.17
C ALA A 198 -18.62 -7.08 0.24
N TRP A 199 -18.93 -6.03 -0.52
CA TRP A 199 -20.30 -5.52 -0.64
C TRP A 199 -21.22 -6.49 -1.39
N ASN A 200 -20.75 -7.16 -2.45
CA ASN A 200 -21.52 -8.22 -3.11
C ASN A 200 -21.81 -9.38 -2.14
N GLU A 201 -20.79 -9.89 -1.46
CA GLU A 201 -20.92 -10.98 -0.49
C GLU A 201 -21.92 -10.61 0.63
N ARG A 202 -21.89 -9.36 1.10
CA ARG A 202 -22.85 -8.85 2.08
C ARG A 202 -24.28 -8.84 1.54
N ILE A 203 -24.49 -8.34 0.32
CA ILE A 203 -25.83 -8.28 -0.29
C ILE A 203 -26.39 -9.69 -0.47
N GLU A 204 -25.58 -10.63 -0.97
CA GLU A 204 -25.96 -12.04 -1.13
C GLU A 204 -26.35 -12.68 0.21
N ALA A 205 -25.56 -12.48 1.26
CA ALA A 205 -25.87 -13.01 2.59
C ALA A 205 -27.16 -12.41 3.20
N GLU A 206 -27.45 -11.14 2.93
CA GLU A 206 -28.70 -10.48 3.36
C GLU A 206 -29.91 -11.07 2.59
N GLU A 207 -29.79 -11.30 1.29
CA GLU A 207 -30.83 -11.91 0.44
C GLU A 207 -31.16 -13.35 0.89
N ASP A 208 -30.14 -14.18 1.15
CA ASP A 208 -30.31 -15.56 1.66
C ASP A 208 -31.04 -15.58 3.01
N THR A 209 -30.71 -14.64 3.89
CA THR A 209 -31.32 -14.55 5.23
C THR A 209 -32.81 -14.17 5.16
N ASP A 210 -33.17 -13.26 4.26
CA ASP A 210 -34.56 -12.84 4.08
C ASP A 210 -35.40 -13.93 3.41
N GLN A 211 -34.81 -14.74 2.52
CA GLN A 211 -35.46 -15.93 1.96
C GLN A 211 -35.78 -16.95 3.06
N VAL A 212 -34.81 -17.29 3.93
CA VAL A 212 -35.03 -18.23 5.05
C VAL A 212 -36.09 -17.74 6.02
N ARG A 213 -36.23 -16.42 6.24
CA ARG A 213 -37.27 -15.86 7.12
C ARG A 213 -38.67 -15.91 6.50
N ALA A 214 -38.77 -15.96 5.17
CA ALA A 214 -40.03 -15.98 4.45
C ALA A 214 -40.64 -17.40 4.29
N GLU A 215 -39.87 -18.45 4.59
CA GLU A 215 -40.27 -19.87 4.62
C GLU A 215 -40.80 -20.32 5.99
#